data_AF-A0A347ADZ2-F1
#
_entry.id   AF-A0A347ADZ2-F1
#
_cell.length_a   1.000
_cell.length_b   1.000
_cell.length_c   1.000
_cell.angle_alpha   90.00
_cell.angle_beta   90.00
_cell.angle_gamma   90.00
#
_symmetry.space_group_name_H-M   'P 1'
#
loop_
_entity.id
_entity.type
_entity.pdbx_description
1 polymer ?
#
loop_
_entity_poly.entity_id
_entity_poly.type
_entity_poly.pdbx_seq_one_letter_code
_entity_poly.pdbx_strand_id
1 'polypeptide(L)'
;MFVIENGLLLYGKKMQPLKASILIEDEQITEITTSKIHKGKKIDANGFIIAPALVNSHIHLGDSVAKDLGDGKDITQIVKPPNGLKHKMLAETPPEDIIKSIRESIMEMISTGTTTFVDFREGGVEGIKLIEDAAENLSIRKIVLGRHDSFIGNQTSGEFIRKIVKKLLKSCDGIAPSGLGEISDDVASIITEECRKQGKISAIHVAEYEELQRSSLNENGSTEVARVLKHGFNMLVHLTAPLNDDLNLLADSDASIVCCPRSNGVLNVGIPPIKEIHDHGINTLLGTDNVMFNSPNMLREMEYSLKVTRGYYKEYFPPEEIFKMATVNAGKALNMDIGCIKEGMLADLIIVKQISHNPILSLINRTGKENIKFVISGGNILN
;
A
#
# COMPACT_ATOMS: atom_id res chain seq x y z
N MET A 1 22.19 18.09 -0.94
CA MET A 1 21.53 19.18 -0.20
C MET A 1 20.81 20.14 -1.12
N PHE A 2 19.51 20.38 -0.87
CA PHE A 2 18.73 21.43 -1.53
C PHE A 2 17.67 22.01 -0.59
N VAL A 3 17.12 23.16 -0.94
CA VAL A 3 16.13 23.92 -0.17
C VAL A 3 14.87 24.08 -0.99
N ILE A 4 13.72 23.81 -0.39
CA ILE A 4 12.41 24.12 -0.97
C ILE A 4 11.86 25.35 -0.23
N GLU A 5 11.52 26.43 -0.94
CA GLU A 5 11.06 27.70 -0.37
C GLU A 5 9.76 28.20 -1.02
N ASN A 6 9.07 29.13 -0.35
CA ASN A 6 7.84 29.82 -0.80
C ASN A 6 6.58 28.97 -1.04
N GLY A 7 6.60 27.66 -0.75
CA GLY A 7 5.43 26.78 -0.86
C GLY A 7 4.55 26.77 0.39
N LEU A 8 3.34 26.21 0.24
CA LEU A 8 2.47 25.87 1.36
C LEU A 8 2.77 24.44 1.82
N LEU A 9 3.48 24.30 2.93
CA LEU A 9 3.86 23.03 3.53
C LEU A 9 2.69 22.40 4.30
N LEU A 10 2.46 21.10 4.14
CA LEU A 10 1.63 20.30 5.05
C LEU A 10 2.50 19.70 6.17
N TYR A 11 2.61 20.41 7.28
CA TYR A 11 3.56 20.11 8.36
C TYR A 11 3.02 19.07 9.37
N GLY A 12 3.88 18.12 9.72
CA GLY A 12 3.68 17.12 10.76
C GLY A 12 2.56 16.11 10.48
N LYS A 13 2.31 15.22 11.44
CA LYS A 13 1.27 14.17 11.33
C LYS A 13 -0.15 14.70 11.21
N LYS A 14 -0.39 15.97 11.59
CA LYS A 14 -1.68 16.64 11.48
C LYS A 14 -1.87 17.38 10.15
N MET A 15 -0.88 17.38 9.26
CA MET A 15 -0.91 18.06 7.96
C MET A 15 -1.26 19.55 8.07
N GLN A 16 -0.71 20.22 9.08
CA GLN A 16 -1.02 21.63 9.33
C GLN A 16 -0.41 22.51 8.23
N PRO A 17 -1.23 23.32 7.53
CA PRO A 17 -0.70 24.22 6.51
C PRO A 17 0.24 25.27 7.13
N LEU A 18 1.49 25.31 6.66
CA LEU A 18 2.54 26.19 7.16
C LEU A 18 3.28 26.82 5.99
N LYS A 19 3.62 28.11 6.09
CA LYS A 19 4.55 28.75 5.15
C LYS A 19 5.95 28.72 5.76
N ALA A 20 6.78 27.81 5.28
CA ALA A 20 8.16 27.63 5.74
C ALA A 20 9.03 27.11 4.59
N SER A 21 10.33 27.25 4.76
CA SER A 21 11.35 26.61 3.92
C SER A 21 11.75 25.27 4.52
N ILE A 22 12.11 24.32 3.67
CA ILE A 22 12.57 22.98 4.04
C ILE A 22 14.01 22.82 3.57
N LEU A 23 14.92 22.49 4.48
CA LEU A 23 16.27 22.04 4.16
C LEU A 23 16.31 20.52 4.09
N ILE A 24 16.84 19.99 2.98
CA ILE A 24 17.08 18.57 2.80
C ILE A 24 18.58 18.35 2.64
N GLU A 25 19.13 17.54 3.53
CA GLU A 25 20.51 17.07 3.49
C GLU A 25 20.50 15.55 3.39
N ASP A 26 21.28 15.02 2.44
CA ASP A 26 21.26 13.62 2.04
C ASP A 26 19.82 13.14 1.79
N GLU A 27 19.32 12.20 2.58
CA GLU A 27 17.98 11.61 2.43
C GLU A 27 16.92 12.23 3.36
N GLN A 28 17.29 13.18 4.22
CA GLN A 28 16.46 13.61 5.34
C GLN A 28 16.09 15.10 5.30
N ILE A 29 14.95 15.41 5.90
CA ILE A 29 14.57 16.77 6.24
C ILE A 29 15.30 17.17 7.52
N THR A 30 16.27 18.09 7.42
CA THR A 30 17.11 18.49 8.57
C THR A 30 16.64 19.76 9.25
N GLU A 31 15.93 20.65 8.53
CA GLU A 31 15.42 21.89 9.09
C GLU A 31 14.13 22.33 8.40
N ILE A 32 13.15 22.78 9.19
CA ILE A 32 11.96 23.50 8.70
C ILE A 32 11.92 24.86 9.40
N THR A 33 11.97 25.95 8.62
CA THR A 33 12.15 27.30 9.18
C THR A 33 11.44 28.37 8.37
N THR A 34 10.98 29.42 9.06
CA THR A 34 10.47 30.64 8.41
C THR A 34 11.60 31.60 8.01
N SER A 35 12.83 31.35 8.48
CA SER A 35 13.99 32.17 8.14
C SER A 35 14.55 31.82 6.76
N LYS A 36 15.34 32.75 6.21
CA LYS A 36 15.95 32.56 4.90
C LYS A 36 17.12 31.57 5.00
N ILE A 37 17.07 30.51 4.19
CA ILE A 37 18.18 29.56 4.07
C ILE A 37 19.10 30.02 2.92
N HIS A 38 20.39 30.14 3.22
CA HIS A 38 21.41 30.68 2.31
C HIS A 38 22.27 29.61 1.62
N LYS A 39 22.09 28.34 1.99
CA LYS A 39 22.88 27.20 1.48
C LYS A 39 22.02 26.27 0.63
N GLY A 40 22.66 25.49 -0.25
CA GLY A 40 22.01 24.48 -1.08
C GLY A 40 21.40 25.00 -2.39
N LYS A 41 21.06 24.07 -3.29
CA LYS A 41 20.31 24.36 -4.51
C LYS A 41 18.87 24.76 -4.14
N LYS A 42 18.34 25.83 -4.70
CA LYS A 42 17.00 26.34 -4.35
C LYS A 42 15.93 25.82 -5.30
N ILE A 43 14.79 25.42 -4.74
CA ILE A 43 13.55 25.08 -5.45
C ILE A 43 12.47 26.07 -4.99
N ASP A 44 12.05 26.93 -5.90
CA ASP A 44 10.92 27.83 -5.66
C ASP A 44 9.59 27.08 -5.86
N ALA A 45 8.81 26.98 -4.78
CA ALA A 45 7.51 26.35 -4.71
C ALA A 45 6.37 27.39 -4.54
N ASN A 46 6.60 28.66 -4.90
CA ASN A 46 5.53 29.67 -4.89
C ASN A 46 4.32 29.23 -5.75
N GLY A 47 3.13 29.21 -5.12
CA GLY A 47 1.89 28.71 -5.75
C GLY A 47 1.74 27.18 -5.74
N PHE A 48 2.61 26.46 -5.04
CA PHE A 48 2.56 25.01 -4.87
C PHE A 48 2.34 24.63 -3.40
N ILE A 49 1.72 23.48 -3.21
CA ILE A 49 1.63 22.72 -1.97
C ILE A 49 2.86 21.80 -1.92
N ILE A 50 3.53 21.75 -0.77
CA ILE A 50 4.55 20.76 -0.47
C ILE A 50 3.92 19.75 0.50
N ALA A 51 3.75 18.52 0.05
CA ALA A 51 3.08 17.46 0.79
C ALA A 51 3.97 16.22 0.89
N PRO A 52 3.78 15.35 1.91
CA PRO A 52 4.40 14.04 1.91
C PRO A 52 4.04 13.30 0.62
N ALA A 53 4.99 12.57 0.06
CA ALA A 53 4.71 11.70 -1.06
C ALA A 53 3.80 10.54 -0.65
N LEU A 54 3.08 10.01 -1.64
CA LEU A 54 2.06 8.98 -1.44
C LEU A 54 2.73 7.62 -1.21
N VAL A 55 2.07 6.80 -0.39
CA VAL A 55 2.44 5.42 -0.12
C VAL A 55 1.32 4.51 -0.59
N ASN A 56 1.64 3.62 -1.53
CA ASN A 56 0.74 2.57 -1.98
C ASN A 56 0.94 1.31 -1.14
N SER A 57 0.08 1.08 -0.14
CA SER A 57 0.32 0.06 0.88
C SER A 57 -0.07 -1.36 0.46
N HIS A 58 -0.60 -1.53 -0.76
CA HIS A 58 -0.91 -2.84 -1.32
C HIS A 58 -1.02 -2.75 -2.84
N ILE A 59 -0.20 -3.53 -3.54
CA ILE A 59 -0.22 -3.67 -5.00
C ILE A 59 0.23 -5.07 -5.41
N HIS A 60 -0.29 -5.57 -6.53
CA HIS A 60 0.25 -6.75 -7.23
C HIS A 60 0.84 -6.32 -8.58
N LEU A 61 2.14 -6.02 -8.64
CA LEU A 61 2.77 -5.57 -9.89
C LEU A 61 3.05 -6.73 -10.87
N GLY A 62 3.09 -7.98 -10.41
CA GLY A 62 3.32 -9.14 -11.30
C GLY A 62 2.33 -9.23 -12.45
N ASP A 63 1.11 -8.74 -12.20
CA ASP A 63 0.00 -8.83 -13.14
C ASP A 63 0.00 -7.68 -14.17
N SER A 64 1.05 -6.85 -14.22
CA SER A 64 1.16 -5.72 -15.15
C SER A 64 1.08 -6.11 -16.62
N VAL A 65 1.36 -7.37 -16.97
CA VAL A 65 1.24 -7.91 -18.33
C VAL A 65 -0.20 -8.24 -18.73
N ALA A 66 -1.13 -8.25 -17.77
CA ALA A 66 -2.48 -8.78 -17.95
C ALA A 66 -3.58 -7.70 -17.81
N LYS A 67 -3.25 -6.41 -17.95
CA LYS A 67 -4.18 -5.29 -17.74
C LYS A 67 -5.51 -5.48 -18.48
N ASP A 68 -6.61 -5.32 -17.75
CA ASP A 68 -8.02 -5.43 -18.15
C ASP A 68 -8.45 -6.80 -18.73
N LEU A 69 -7.64 -7.84 -18.56
CA LEU A 69 -8.00 -9.16 -19.07
C LEU A 69 -9.08 -9.83 -18.20
N GLY A 70 -10.08 -10.40 -18.87
CA GLY A 70 -11.16 -11.10 -18.19
C GLY A 70 -12.27 -10.20 -17.62
N ASP A 71 -12.35 -8.93 -18.05
CA ASP A 71 -13.51 -8.07 -17.77
C ASP A 71 -14.84 -8.81 -18.01
N GLY A 72 -15.76 -8.70 -17.04
CA GLY A 72 -17.05 -9.41 -17.02
C GLY A 72 -17.01 -10.88 -16.55
N LYS A 73 -15.88 -11.43 -16.11
CA LYS A 73 -15.78 -12.79 -15.53
C LYS A 73 -15.71 -12.75 -14.00
N ASP A 74 -16.03 -13.89 -13.37
CA ASP A 74 -15.95 -14.04 -11.91
C ASP A 74 -14.49 -14.07 -11.42
N ILE A 75 -14.23 -13.57 -10.20
CA ILE A 75 -12.90 -13.50 -9.57
C ILE A 75 -12.17 -14.85 -9.61
N THR A 76 -12.90 -15.96 -9.41
CA THR A 76 -12.33 -17.30 -9.44
C THR A 76 -11.77 -17.68 -10.81
N GLN A 77 -12.38 -17.19 -11.89
CA GLN A 77 -11.96 -17.47 -13.27
C GLN A 77 -10.78 -16.61 -13.71
N ILE A 78 -10.60 -15.44 -13.09
CA ILE A 78 -9.58 -14.47 -13.48
C ILE A 78 -8.29 -14.71 -12.68
N VAL A 79 -8.37 -14.74 -11.35
CA VAL A 79 -7.20 -14.63 -10.46
C VAL A 79 -6.89 -15.86 -9.62
N LYS A 80 -7.83 -16.80 -9.43
CA LYS A 80 -7.60 -17.91 -8.49
C LYS A 80 -6.61 -18.95 -9.07
N PRO A 81 -5.59 -19.37 -8.30
CA PRO A 81 -4.69 -20.45 -8.71
C PRO A 81 -5.43 -21.80 -8.87
N PRO A 82 -4.97 -22.74 -9.73
CA PRO A 82 -3.88 -22.63 -10.71
C PRO A 82 -4.36 -22.29 -12.13
N ASN A 83 -5.68 -22.23 -12.38
CA ASN A 83 -6.26 -22.19 -13.73
C ASN A 83 -6.80 -20.83 -14.17
N GLY A 84 -6.75 -19.81 -13.28
CA GLY A 84 -7.15 -18.46 -13.63
C GLY A 84 -6.40 -17.93 -14.85
N LEU A 85 -7.06 -17.09 -15.66
CA LEU A 85 -6.50 -16.52 -16.89
C LEU A 85 -5.14 -15.82 -16.63
N LYS A 86 -5.00 -15.16 -15.47
CA LYS A 86 -3.76 -14.58 -14.96
C LYS A 86 -2.60 -15.58 -14.95
N HIS A 87 -2.80 -16.75 -14.36
CA HIS A 87 -1.72 -17.72 -14.17
C HIS A 87 -1.19 -18.28 -15.48
N LYS A 88 -2.08 -18.48 -16.46
CA LYS A 88 -1.69 -18.95 -17.81
C LYS A 88 -0.83 -17.91 -18.52
N MET A 89 -1.28 -16.65 -18.52
CA MET A 89 -0.53 -15.59 -19.17
C MET A 89 0.83 -15.33 -18.52
N LEU A 90 0.91 -15.31 -17.19
CA LEU A 90 2.20 -15.15 -16.51
C LEU A 90 3.17 -16.29 -16.84
N ALA A 91 2.67 -17.52 -16.99
CA ALA A 91 3.51 -18.66 -17.35
C ALA A 91 3.97 -18.63 -18.81
N GLU A 92 3.19 -18.03 -19.70
CA GLU A 92 3.47 -17.94 -21.15
C GLU A 92 4.27 -16.67 -21.53
N THR A 93 4.32 -15.67 -20.64
CA THR A 93 4.99 -14.38 -20.92
C THR A 93 6.48 -14.46 -20.59
N PRO A 94 7.38 -14.05 -21.51
CA PRO A 94 8.81 -14.01 -21.23
C PRO A 94 9.15 -13.09 -20.04
N PRO A 95 10.13 -13.44 -19.18
CA PRO A 95 10.51 -12.63 -18.02
C PRO A 95 10.84 -11.17 -18.34
N GLU A 96 11.47 -10.91 -19.49
CA GLU A 96 11.81 -9.56 -19.96
C GLU A 96 10.59 -8.67 -20.17
N ASP A 97 9.48 -9.24 -20.65
CA ASP A 97 8.24 -8.52 -20.87
C ASP A 97 7.54 -8.24 -19.53
N ILE A 98 7.58 -9.20 -18.60
CA ILE A 98 7.08 -9.00 -17.23
C ILE A 98 7.84 -7.87 -16.53
N ILE A 99 9.17 -7.88 -16.60
CA ILE A 99 10.04 -6.84 -16.02
C ILE A 99 9.70 -5.47 -16.61
N LYS A 100 9.54 -5.39 -17.93
CA LYS A 100 9.18 -4.15 -18.63
C LYS A 100 7.82 -3.62 -18.16
N SER A 101 6.78 -4.46 -18.09
CA SER A 101 5.44 -4.05 -17.67
C SER A 101 5.37 -3.65 -16.18
N ILE A 102 6.11 -4.34 -15.31
CA ILE A 102 6.29 -3.93 -13.91
C ILE A 102 6.92 -2.53 -13.86
N ARG A 103 8.02 -2.34 -14.60
CA ARG A 103 8.74 -1.05 -14.64
C ARG A 103 7.84 0.09 -15.11
N GLU A 104 7.04 -0.11 -16.15
CA GLU A 104 6.07 0.89 -16.61
C GLU A 104 5.07 1.29 -15.52
N SER A 105 4.60 0.32 -14.73
CA SER A 105 3.67 0.56 -13.63
C SER A 105 4.34 1.28 -12.45
N ILE A 106 5.62 1.00 -12.17
CA ILE A 106 6.44 1.77 -11.21
C ILE A 106 6.61 3.21 -11.68
N MET A 107 6.90 3.43 -12.97
CA MET A 107 7.03 4.77 -13.52
C MET A 107 5.72 5.56 -13.48
N GLU A 108 4.57 4.89 -13.62
CA GLU A 108 3.26 5.51 -13.42
C GLU A 108 3.07 5.97 -11.97
N MET A 109 3.40 5.13 -11.00
CA MET A 109 3.39 5.46 -9.56
C MET A 109 4.24 6.70 -9.27
N ILE A 110 5.48 6.74 -9.78
CA ILE A 110 6.37 7.92 -9.65
C ILE A 110 5.69 9.14 -10.25
N SER A 111 5.16 9.04 -11.48
CA SER A 111 4.54 10.19 -12.17
C SER A 111 3.26 10.70 -11.51
N THR A 112 2.67 9.92 -10.60
CA THR A 112 1.47 10.27 -9.84
C THR A 112 1.75 10.53 -8.36
N GLY A 113 3.03 10.66 -7.99
CA GLY A 113 3.44 11.14 -6.67
C GLY A 113 3.66 10.05 -5.61
N THR A 114 3.75 8.78 -6.00
CA THR A 114 4.03 7.67 -5.10
C THR A 114 5.54 7.43 -5.00
N THR A 115 6.08 7.37 -3.78
CA THR A 115 7.51 7.10 -3.52
C THR A 115 7.75 5.80 -2.76
N THR A 116 6.69 5.20 -2.20
CA THR A 116 6.76 3.91 -1.52
C THR A 116 5.62 3.02 -1.99
N PHE A 117 5.89 1.76 -2.29
CA PHE A 117 4.86 0.76 -2.53
C PHE A 117 5.16 -0.56 -1.82
N VAL A 118 4.09 -1.29 -1.46
CA VAL A 118 4.15 -2.62 -0.86
C VAL A 118 3.61 -3.64 -1.84
N ASP A 119 4.51 -4.39 -2.47
CA ASP A 119 4.20 -5.35 -3.52
C ASP A 119 4.00 -6.76 -2.96
N PHE A 120 2.86 -7.35 -3.28
CA PHE A 120 2.48 -8.70 -2.87
C PHE A 120 2.86 -9.65 -4.00
N ARG A 121 3.95 -10.41 -3.80
CA ARG A 121 4.70 -11.04 -4.88
C ARG A 121 4.59 -12.55 -4.89
N GLU A 122 3.90 -13.10 -5.89
CA GLU A 122 3.94 -14.53 -6.21
C GLU A 122 5.26 -14.99 -6.82
N GLY A 123 5.41 -16.31 -7.00
CA GLY A 123 6.52 -16.91 -7.73
C GLY A 123 7.78 -17.13 -6.91
N GLY A 124 7.69 -16.98 -5.58
CA GLY A 124 8.81 -17.17 -4.67
C GLY A 124 9.99 -16.27 -5.00
N VAL A 125 11.21 -16.83 -4.91
CA VAL A 125 12.46 -16.07 -5.15
C VAL A 125 12.55 -15.55 -6.58
N GLU A 126 12.07 -16.29 -7.57
CA GLU A 126 12.13 -15.84 -8.97
C GLU A 126 11.17 -14.66 -9.20
N GLY A 127 9.96 -14.71 -8.64
CA GLY A 127 9.04 -13.58 -8.72
C GLY A 127 9.57 -12.34 -8.00
N ILE A 128 10.21 -12.50 -6.84
CA ILE A 128 10.92 -11.42 -6.14
C ILE A 128 12.02 -10.84 -7.04
N LYS A 129 12.77 -11.67 -7.75
CA LYS A 129 13.82 -11.20 -8.66
C LYS A 129 13.26 -10.33 -9.80
N LEU A 130 12.07 -10.65 -10.34
CA LEU A 130 11.45 -9.84 -11.39
C LEU A 130 11.17 -8.39 -10.94
N ILE A 131 10.70 -8.20 -9.69
CA ILE A 131 10.48 -6.85 -9.15
C ILE A 131 11.81 -6.15 -8.81
N GLU A 132 12.83 -6.91 -8.38
CA GLU A 132 14.19 -6.38 -8.21
C GLU A 132 14.75 -5.82 -9.51
N ASP A 133 14.72 -6.61 -10.58
CA ASP A 133 15.21 -6.25 -11.91
C ASP A 133 14.40 -5.08 -12.51
N ALA A 134 13.07 -5.08 -12.34
CA ALA A 134 12.22 -4.00 -12.84
C ALA A 134 12.46 -2.65 -12.15
N ALA A 135 12.77 -2.67 -10.86
CA ALA A 135 13.05 -1.49 -10.05
C ALA A 135 14.52 -1.03 -10.13
N GLU A 136 15.38 -1.73 -10.86
CA GLU A 136 16.79 -1.37 -10.98
C GLU A 136 16.96 0.07 -11.48
N ASN A 137 17.87 0.81 -10.86
CA ASN A 137 18.15 2.23 -11.14
C ASN A 137 16.96 3.18 -10.96
N LEU A 138 15.91 2.78 -10.24
CA LEU A 138 14.82 3.68 -9.83
C LEU A 138 14.97 4.00 -8.34
N SER A 139 15.00 5.29 -7.98
CA SER A 139 15.10 5.74 -6.59
C SER A 139 13.76 5.71 -5.83
N ILE A 140 12.84 4.82 -6.21
CA ILE A 140 11.58 4.57 -5.50
C ILE A 140 11.77 3.47 -4.46
N ARG A 141 11.10 3.60 -3.32
CA ARG A 141 11.16 2.58 -2.26
C ARG A 141 10.17 1.47 -2.54
N LYS A 142 10.67 0.25 -2.58
CA LYS A 142 9.88 -0.98 -2.70
C LYS A 142 9.93 -1.74 -1.38
N ILE A 143 8.78 -2.27 -0.97
CA ILE A 143 8.64 -3.24 0.11
C ILE A 143 8.05 -4.49 -0.52
N VAL A 144 8.79 -5.59 -0.54
CA VAL A 144 8.36 -6.82 -1.25
C VAL A 144 7.89 -7.85 -0.22
N LEU A 145 6.65 -8.30 -0.34
CA LEU A 145 6.08 -9.36 0.49
C LEU A 145 5.95 -10.64 -0.34
N GLY A 146 6.81 -11.61 -0.08
CA GLY A 146 6.91 -12.82 -0.89
C GLY A 146 5.82 -13.84 -0.59
N ARG A 147 5.40 -14.58 -1.62
CA ARG A 147 4.51 -15.74 -1.56
C ARG A 147 5.08 -16.91 -2.36
N HIS A 148 4.89 -18.13 -1.87
CA HIS A 148 5.30 -19.34 -2.57
C HIS A 148 4.14 -20.35 -2.61
N ASP A 149 3.99 -21.04 -3.74
CA ASP A 149 2.84 -21.93 -4.00
C ASP A 149 2.76 -23.10 -3.01
N SER A 150 3.89 -23.49 -2.41
CA SER A 150 3.93 -24.54 -1.38
C SER A 150 3.15 -24.20 -0.11
N PHE A 151 2.74 -22.94 0.08
CA PHE A 151 1.88 -22.56 1.21
C PHE A 151 0.45 -23.05 1.02
N ILE A 152 0.03 -23.30 -0.23
CA ILE A 152 -1.34 -23.66 -0.58
C ILE A 152 -1.58 -25.15 -0.29
N GLY A 153 -2.69 -25.44 0.39
CA GLY A 153 -3.14 -26.80 0.70
C GLY A 153 -2.55 -27.42 1.97
N ASN A 154 -2.93 -28.68 2.24
CA ASN A 154 -2.80 -29.29 3.57
C ASN A 154 -1.65 -30.31 3.71
N GLN A 155 -0.83 -30.54 2.68
CA GLN A 155 0.04 -31.74 2.62
C GLN A 155 1.54 -31.49 2.81
N THR A 156 1.94 -30.33 3.28
CA THR A 156 3.37 -29.99 3.41
C THR A 156 3.80 -30.01 4.87
N SER A 157 4.89 -30.69 5.19
CA SER A 157 5.40 -30.73 6.57
C SER A 157 5.81 -29.33 7.06
N GLY A 158 5.56 -29.02 8.33
CA GLY A 158 5.90 -27.72 8.92
C GLY A 158 7.39 -27.36 8.81
N GLU A 159 8.29 -28.35 8.88
CA GLU A 159 9.73 -28.14 8.68
C GLU A 159 10.06 -27.66 7.25
N PHE A 160 9.39 -28.24 6.25
CA PHE A 160 9.57 -27.82 4.86
C PHE A 160 9.05 -26.39 4.66
N ILE A 161 7.86 -26.07 5.16
CA ILE A 161 7.29 -24.72 5.09
C ILE A 161 8.22 -23.71 5.74
N ARG A 162 8.71 -24.01 6.95
CA ARG A 162 9.65 -23.14 7.66
C ARG A 162 10.94 -22.90 6.87
N LYS A 163 11.46 -23.93 6.18
CA LYS A 163 12.62 -23.80 5.29
C LYS A 163 12.33 -22.87 4.11
N ILE A 164 11.15 -22.96 3.49
CA ILE A 164 10.73 -22.07 2.40
C ILE A 164 10.57 -20.64 2.89
N VAL A 165 9.87 -20.41 4.00
CA VAL A 165 9.69 -19.07 4.61
C VAL A 165 11.05 -18.42 4.89
N LYS A 166 11.97 -19.14 5.55
CA LYS A 166 13.33 -18.66 5.81
C LYS A 166 14.12 -18.37 4.54
N LYS A 167 13.89 -19.11 3.45
CA LYS A 167 14.53 -18.86 2.16
C LYS A 167 14.02 -17.57 1.54
N LEU A 168 12.70 -17.36 1.51
CA LEU A 168 12.08 -16.14 0.98
C LEU A 168 12.51 -14.90 1.76
N LEU A 169 12.46 -14.96 3.09
CA LEU A 169 12.82 -13.85 3.97
C LEU A 169 14.29 -13.40 3.84
N LYS A 170 15.16 -14.11 3.09
CA LYS A 170 16.49 -13.60 2.73
C LYS A 170 16.46 -12.57 1.61
N SER A 171 15.38 -12.51 0.84
CA SER A 171 15.27 -11.73 -0.40
C SER A 171 14.07 -10.77 -0.41
N CYS A 172 13.23 -10.75 0.63
CA CYS A 172 12.04 -9.89 0.71
C CYS A 172 11.84 -9.31 2.11
N ASP A 173 10.95 -8.33 2.25
CA ASP A 173 10.70 -7.54 3.47
C ASP A 173 9.62 -8.17 4.37
N GLY A 174 8.95 -9.21 3.87
CA GLY A 174 7.93 -9.94 4.59
C GLY A 174 7.30 -11.04 3.76
N ILE A 175 6.23 -11.61 4.27
CA ILE A 175 5.48 -12.70 3.61
C ILE A 175 4.00 -12.32 3.57
N ALA A 176 3.37 -12.59 2.43
CA ALA A 176 1.95 -12.32 2.21
C ALA A 176 1.24 -13.47 1.48
N PRO A 177 0.68 -14.46 2.21
CA PRO A 177 -0.28 -15.40 1.63
C PRO A 177 -1.56 -14.71 1.15
N SER A 178 -2.32 -15.39 0.29
CA SER A 178 -3.59 -14.93 -0.31
C SER A 178 -4.78 -14.92 0.66
N GLY A 179 -4.74 -15.67 1.76
CA GLY A 179 -5.86 -15.78 2.68
C GLY A 179 -5.87 -17.10 3.44
N LEU A 180 -6.59 -17.14 4.57
CA LEU A 180 -6.69 -18.36 5.39
C LEU A 180 -7.60 -19.44 4.79
N GLY A 181 -8.30 -19.15 3.70
CA GLY A 181 -9.03 -20.16 2.92
C GLY A 181 -8.13 -21.07 2.09
N GLU A 182 -6.85 -20.72 1.91
CA GLU A 182 -5.91 -21.44 1.03
C GLU A 182 -4.73 -22.07 1.78
N ILE A 183 -4.50 -21.68 3.04
CA ILE A 183 -3.39 -22.16 3.87
C ILE A 183 -3.92 -22.73 5.19
N SER A 184 -3.18 -23.67 5.78
CA SER A 184 -3.51 -24.19 7.11
C SER A 184 -3.09 -23.22 8.23
N ASP A 185 -3.70 -23.38 9.42
CA ASP A 185 -3.35 -22.65 10.63
C ASP A 185 -1.87 -22.85 11.04
N ASP A 186 -1.30 -24.04 10.78
CA ASP A 186 0.11 -24.32 11.03
C ASP A 186 1.02 -23.51 10.09
N VAL A 187 0.67 -23.41 8.80
CA VAL A 187 1.40 -22.59 7.83
C VAL A 187 1.33 -21.12 8.23
N ALA A 188 0.14 -20.63 8.60
CA ALA A 188 -0.06 -19.27 9.10
C ALA A 188 0.85 -18.96 10.30
N SER A 189 0.85 -19.85 11.31
CA SER A 189 1.70 -19.72 12.51
C SER A 189 3.19 -19.71 12.19
N ILE A 190 3.65 -20.55 11.26
CA ILE A 190 5.06 -20.58 10.85
C ILE A 190 5.46 -19.27 10.16
N ILE A 191 4.60 -18.74 9.29
CA ILE A 191 4.84 -17.49 8.57
C ILE A 191 4.99 -16.34 9.57
N THR A 192 4.01 -16.14 10.45
CA THR A 192 4.00 -15.01 11.39
C THR A 192 5.13 -15.12 12.41
N GLU A 193 5.45 -16.34 12.89
CA GLU A 193 6.56 -16.58 13.81
C GLU A 193 7.91 -16.19 13.18
N GLU A 194 8.19 -16.63 11.95
CA GLU A 194 9.46 -16.35 11.27
C GLU A 194 9.59 -14.90 10.80
N CYS A 195 8.50 -14.26 10.39
CA CYS A 195 8.48 -12.82 10.12
C CYS A 195 8.80 -12.03 11.39
N ARG A 196 8.11 -12.34 12.50
CA ARG A 196 8.33 -11.67 13.79
C ARG A 196 9.76 -11.82 14.31
N LYS A 197 10.37 -13.01 14.20
CA LYS A 197 11.77 -13.24 14.59
C LYS A 197 12.77 -12.34 13.85
N GLN A 198 12.42 -11.91 12.64
CA GLN A 198 13.28 -11.08 11.79
C GLN A 198 12.85 -9.61 11.75
N GLY A 199 11.81 -9.22 12.51
CA GLY A 199 11.24 -7.87 12.45
C GLY A 199 10.62 -7.53 11.10
N LYS A 200 10.14 -8.54 10.36
CA LYS A 200 9.60 -8.42 9.01
C LYS A 200 8.08 -8.47 8.99
N ILE A 201 7.49 -8.00 7.90
CA ILE A 201 6.03 -7.88 7.75
C ILE A 201 5.40 -9.25 7.54
N SER A 202 4.25 -9.49 8.17
CA SER A 202 3.37 -10.62 7.84
C SER A 202 2.02 -10.04 7.47
N ALA A 203 1.74 -10.02 6.17
CA ALA A 203 0.49 -9.51 5.64
C ALA A 203 -0.43 -10.63 5.16
N ILE A 204 -1.72 -10.38 5.04
CA ILE A 204 -2.67 -11.32 4.46
C ILE A 204 -3.93 -10.57 3.99
N HIS A 205 -4.55 -11.03 2.90
CA HIS A 205 -5.90 -10.60 2.53
C HIS A 205 -6.91 -11.19 3.50
N VAL A 206 -7.88 -10.38 3.94
CA VAL A 206 -8.87 -10.83 4.91
C VAL A 206 -10.22 -10.16 4.70
N ALA A 207 -11.30 -10.94 4.87
CA ALA A 207 -12.67 -10.44 4.83
C ALA A 207 -12.96 -9.61 3.56
N GLU A 208 -12.43 -10.07 2.43
CA GLU A 208 -12.58 -9.40 1.13
C GLU A 208 -14.00 -9.50 0.60
N TYR A 209 -14.75 -10.55 0.98
CA TYR A 209 -16.18 -10.67 0.75
C TYR A 209 -16.83 -11.50 1.86
N GLU A 210 -18.13 -11.29 2.06
CA GLU A 210 -18.89 -11.81 3.20
C GLU A 210 -18.90 -13.35 3.27
N GLU A 211 -18.90 -14.04 2.12
CA GLU A 211 -18.93 -15.50 2.08
C GLU A 211 -17.66 -16.14 2.68
N LEU A 212 -16.47 -15.54 2.52
CA LEU A 212 -15.24 -16.02 3.17
C LEU A 212 -15.39 -16.02 4.70
N GLN A 213 -15.91 -14.92 5.21
CA GLN A 213 -16.12 -14.71 6.63
C GLN A 213 -17.13 -15.70 7.21
N ARG A 214 -18.27 -15.89 6.51
CA ARG A 214 -19.27 -16.89 6.90
C ARG A 214 -18.74 -18.32 6.81
N SER A 215 -17.97 -18.64 5.79
CA SER A 215 -17.37 -19.97 5.62
C SER A 215 -16.36 -20.26 6.73
N SER A 216 -15.48 -19.30 7.04
CA SER A 216 -14.56 -19.43 8.17
C SER A 216 -15.30 -19.64 9.50
N LEU A 217 -16.36 -18.86 9.75
CA LEU A 217 -17.16 -18.99 10.97
C LEU A 217 -17.81 -20.38 11.08
N ASN A 218 -18.37 -20.90 10.00
CA ASN A 218 -19.01 -22.22 9.97
C ASN A 218 -18.02 -23.37 10.13
N GLU A 219 -16.88 -23.31 9.46
CA GLU A 219 -15.90 -24.40 9.43
C GLU A 219 -14.95 -24.38 10.64
N ASN A 220 -14.63 -23.20 11.16
CA ASN A 220 -13.58 -23.00 12.17
C ASN A 220 -14.11 -22.38 13.47
N GLY A 221 -15.40 -22.06 13.55
CA GLY A 221 -16.02 -21.45 14.73
C GLY A 221 -15.60 -20.00 14.99
N SER A 222 -14.89 -19.36 14.04
CA SER A 222 -14.40 -17.98 14.15
C SER A 222 -14.29 -17.29 12.79
N THR A 223 -14.48 -15.97 12.80
CA THR A 223 -14.30 -15.10 11.63
C THR A 223 -12.87 -15.20 11.10
N GLU A 224 -12.69 -14.89 9.81
CA GLU A 224 -11.36 -14.86 9.21
C GLU A 224 -10.47 -13.82 9.90
N VAL A 225 -11.04 -12.65 10.23
CA VAL A 225 -10.38 -11.59 11.03
C VAL A 225 -9.89 -12.12 12.37
N ALA A 226 -10.75 -12.78 13.16
CA ALA A 226 -10.33 -13.33 14.45
C ALA A 226 -9.20 -14.36 14.29
N ARG A 227 -9.23 -15.17 13.24
CA ARG A 227 -8.18 -16.16 12.97
C ARG A 227 -6.86 -15.52 12.55
N VAL A 228 -6.86 -14.53 11.65
CA VAL A 228 -5.60 -13.87 11.24
C VAL A 228 -4.95 -13.13 12.41
N LEU A 229 -5.76 -12.52 13.29
CA LEU A 229 -5.27 -11.88 14.51
C LEU A 229 -4.71 -12.89 15.50
N LYS A 230 -5.38 -14.04 15.71
CA LYS A 230 -4.90 -15.14 16.54
C LYS A 230 -3.51 -15.63 16.11
N HIS A 231 -3.28 -15.72 14.79
CA HIS A 231 -1.98 -16.15 14.25
C HIS A 231 -0.92 -15.04 14.25
N GLY A 232 -1.31 -13.79 14.43
CA GLY A 232 -0.38 -12.66 14.59
C GLY A 232 0.04 -11.99 13.28
N PHE A 233 -0.81 -12.00 12.25
CA PHE A 233 -0.61 -11.13 11.09
C PHE A 233 -0.77 -9.66 11.49
N ASN A 234 0.01 -8.76 10.90
CA ASN A 234 0.08 -7.35 11.31
C ASN A 234 -0.30 -6.33 10.22
N MET A 235 -0.48 -6.79 8.98
CA MET A 235 -1.01 -5.99 7.88
C MET A 235 -2.13 -6.77 7.17
N LEU A 236 -3.35 -6.26 7.25
CA LEU A 236 -4.54 -6.97 6.81
C LEU A 236 -5.17 -6.21 5.65
N VAL A 237 -5.41 -6.87 4.52
CA VAL A 237 -5.86 -6.21 3.29
C VAL A 237 -7.36 -6.43 3.07
N HIS A 238 -8.05 -5.39 2.59
CA HIS A 238 -9.48 -5.28 2.28
C HIS A 238 -10.39 -4.93 3.45
N LEU A 239 -10.79 -5.93 4.24
CA LEU A 239 -11.80 -5.77 5.29
C LEU A 239 -13.13 -5.15 4.78
N THR A 240 -13.69 -5.64 3.69
CA THR A 240 -14.98 -5.17 3.15
C THR A 240 -16.17 -5.66 3.96
N ALA A 241 -16.03 -6.85 4.57
CA ALA A 241 -17.10 -7.53 5.28
C ALA A 241 -16.68 -7.98 6.69
N PRO A 242 -16.27 -7.07 7.59
CA PRO A 242 -16.09 -7.44 9.00
C PRO A 242 -17.43 -7.94 9.57
N LEU A 243 -17.39 -8.99 10.40
CA LEU A 243 -18.58 -9.57 11.04
C LEU A 243 -18.44 -9.57 12.56
N ASN A 244 -19.57 -9.59 13.26
CA ASN A 244 -19.64 -9.71 14.72
C ASN A 244 -18.77 -8.64 15.42
N ASP A 245 -17.75 -9.07 16.15
CA ASP A 245 -16.87 -8.26 17.00
C ASP A 245 -15.53 -7.92 16.31
N ASP A 246 -15.42 -8.16 15.00
CA ASP A 246 -14.16 -8.05 14.24
C ASP A 246 -13.51 -6.66 14.39
N LEU A 247 -14.28 -5.57 14.38
CA LEU A 247 -13.75 -4.22 14.54
C LEU A 247 -13.19 -3.96 15.95
N ASN A 248 -13.79 -4.53 17.00
CA ASN A 248 -13.27 -4.42 18.36
C ASN A 248 -11.99 -5.26 18.51
N LEU A 249 -11.97 -6.48 17.97
CA LEU A 249 -10.76 -7.31 17.95
C LEU A 249 -9.60 -6.62 17.22
N LEU A 250 -9.88 -5.92 16.12
CA LEU A 250 -8.89 -5.14 15.38
C LEU A 250 -8.41 -3.94 16.18
N ALA A 251 -9.31 -3.21 16.85
CA ALA A 251 -8.97 -2.06 17.69
C ALA A 251 -8.07 -2.45 18.88
N ASP A 252 -8.28 -3.64 19.45
CA ASP A 252 -7.46 -4.20 20.53
C ASP A 252 -6.12 -4.80 20.04
N SER A 253 -5.89 -4.82 18.72
CA SER A 253 -4.68 -5.35 18.10
C SER A 253 -3.71 -4.25 17.62
N ASP A 254 -2.48 -4.64 17.32
CA ASP A 254 -1.50 -3.77 16.65
C ASP A 254 -1.56 -3.85 15.11
N ALA A 255 -2.53 -4.60 14.56
CA ALA A 255 -2.63 -4.78 13.12
C ALA A 255 -3.08 -3.49 12.42
N SER A 256 -2.55 -3.26 11.22
CA SER A 256 -3.01 -2.19 10.35
C SER A 256 -3.86 -2.74 9.21
N ILE A 257 -4.89 -1.99 8.80
CA ILE A 257 -5.79 -2.36 7.72
C ILE A 257 -5.44 -1.59 6.45
N VAL A 258 -5.24 -2.28 5.32
CA VAL A 258 -5.11 -1.67 4.00
C VAL A 258 -6.44 -1.78 3.27
N CYS A 259 -7.13 -0.66 3.06
CA CYS A 259 -8.34 -0.62 2.26
C CYS A 259 -8.00 -0.40 0.78
N CYS A 260 -8.68 -1.12 -0.12
CA CYS A 260 -8.50 -1.01 -1.58
C CYS A 260 -9.84 -0.74 -2.30
N PRO A 261 -10.57 0.34 -1.98
CA PRO A 261 -11.95 0.50 -2.42
C PRO A 261 -12.16 0.45 -3.95
N ARG A 262 -11.21 0.95 -4.76
CA ARG A 262 -11.34 0.86 -6.22
C ARG A 262 -11.30 -0.58 -6.73
N SER A 263 -10.41 -1.41 -6.18
CA SER A 263 -10.34 -2.83 -6.55
C SER A 263 -11.58 -3.58 -6.07
N ASN A 264 -11.99 -3.35 -4.83
CA ASN A 264 -13.21 -3.97 -4.29
C ASN A 264 -14.46 -3.62 -5.11
N GLY A 265 -14.53 -2.38 -5.62
CA GLY A 265 -15.57 -1.94 -6.55
C GLY A 265 -15.54 -2.64 -7.91
N VAL A 266 -14.36 -2.95 -8.46
CA VAL A 266 -14.23 -3.72 -9.71
C VAL A 266 -14.65 -5.18 -9.50
N LEU A 267 -14.30 -5.77 -8.36
CA LEU A 267 -14.54 -7.17 -8.05
C LEU A 267 -15.97 -7.45 -7.52
N ASN A 268 -16.80 -6.42 -7.36
CA ASN A 268 -18.17 -6.51 -6.83
C ASN A 268 -18.26 -7.12 -5.42
N VAL A 269 -17.22 -6.93 -4.59
CA VAL A 269 -17.13 -7.54 -3.26
C VAL A 269 -17.50 -6.60 -2.11
N GLY A 270 -17.97 -5.39 -2.44
CA GLY A 270 -18.34 -4.35 -1.48
C GLY A 270 -17.28 -3.26 -1.36
N ILE A 271 -17.40 -2.43 -0.32
CA ILE A 271 -16.46 -1.33 -0.05
C ILE A 271 -16.09 -1.41 1.44
N PRO A 272 -14.80 -1.28 1.81
CA PRO A 272 -14.38 -1.26 3.21
C PRO A 272 -15.14 -0.19 4.02
N PRO A 273 -15.61 -0.49 5.25
CA PRO A 273 -16.33 0.45 6.09
C PRO A 273 -15.35 1.47 6.73
N ILE A 274 -14.70 2.29 5.90
CA ILE A 274 -13.59 3.18 6.28
C ILE A 274 -13.95 4.07 7.46
N LYS A 275 -15.19 4.58 7.52
CA LYS A 275 -15.63 5.42 8.62
C LYS A 275 -15.66 4.64 9.94
N GLU A 276 -16.23 3.43 9.94
CA GLU A 276 -16.29 2.60 11.15
C GLU A 276 -14.90 2.18 11.61
N ILE A 277 -14.02 1.79 10.67
CA ILE A 277 -12.61 1.47 10.97
C ILE A 277 -11.92 2.68 11.64
N HIS A 278 -12.13 3.87 11.08
CA HIS A 278 -11.61 5.13 11.63
C HIS A 278 -12.17 5.44 13.02
N ASP A 279 -13.48 5.30 13.22
CA ASP A 279 -14.14 5.58 14.51
C ASP A 279 -13.64 4.64 15.63
N HIS A 280 -13.20 3.42 15.29
CA HIS A 280 -12.57 2.48 16.22
C HIS A 280 -11.08 2.77 16.48
N GLY A 281 -10.49 3.80 15.84
CA GLY A 281 -9.09 4.17 16.03
C GLY A 281 -8.08 3.20 15.39
N ILE A 282 -8.53 2.33 14.49
CA ILE A 282 -7.69 1.34 13.81
C ILE A 282 -6.77 2.04 12.79
N ASN A 283 -5.48 1.66 12.77
CA ASN A 283 -4.54 2.23 11.81
C ASN A 283 -4.90 1.79 10.39
N THR A 284 -5.41 2.73 9.59
CA THR A 284 -5.93 2.45 8.24
C THR A 284 -5.00 3.01 7.18
N LEU A 285 -4.78 2.23 6.12
CA LEU A 285 -3.93 2.54 4.97
C LEU A 285 -4.76 2.44 3.69
N LEU A 286 -4.22 2.97 2.60
CA LEU A 286 -4.78 2.78 1.26
C LEU A 286 -3.80 2.01 0.36
N GLY A 287 -4.36 1.16 -0.50
CA GLY A 287 -3.64 0.46 -1.56
C GLY A 287 -4.47 0.41 -2.85
N THR A 288 -3.78 0.31 -3.98
CA THR A 288 -4.45 0.22 -5.30
C THR A 288 -4.78 -1.21 -5.69
N ASP A 289 -4.20 -2.18 -4.99
CA ASP A 289 -4.34 -3.62 -5.26
C ASP A 289 -3.90 -3.96 -6.69
N ASN A 290 -4.61 -4.86 -7.36
CA ASN A 290 -4.13 -5.50 -8.57
C ASN A 290 -4.08 -4.54 -9.76
N VAL A 291 -2.86 -4.36 -10.30
CA VAL A 291 -2.61 -3.53 -11.48
C VAL A 291 -3.37 -4.02 -12.73
N MET A 292 -3.78 -5.29 -12.72
CA MET A 292 -4.63 -5.90 -13.73
C MET A 292 -5.96 -5.15 -13.88
N PHE A 293 -6.53 -4.68 -12.78
CA PHE A 293 -7.87 -4.08 -12.75
C PHE A 293 -7.83 -2.57 -12.54
N ASN A 294 -6.75 -2.07 -11.94
CA ASN A 294 -6.64 -0.67 -11.56
C ASN A 294 -5.27 -0.10 -11.92
N SER A 295 -5.29 1.08 -12.51
CA SER A 295 -4.07 1.88 -12.60
C SER A 295 -3.52 2.15 -11.18
N PRO A 296 -2.20 2.06 -10.95
CA PRO A 296 -1.57 2.15 -9.63
C PRO A 296 -1.44 3.62 -9.17
N ASN A 297 -2.55 4.35 -9.24
CA ASN A 297 -2.64 5.78 -9.04
C ASN A 297 -3.35 6.08 -7.70
N MET A 298 -2.55 6.47 -6.70
CA MET A 298 -3.04 6.80 -5.36
C MET A 298 -3.89 8.07 -5.31
N LEU A 299 -3.76 9.01 -6.25
CA LEU A 299 -4.65 10.18 -6.32
C LEU A 299 -6.10 9.74 -6.59
N ARG A 300 -6.27 8.79 -7.52
CA ARG A 300 -7.58 8.19 -7.83
C ARG A 300 -8.10 7.35 -6.67
N GLU A 301 -7.22 6.62 -5.97
CA GLU A 301 -7.60 5.82 -4.79
C GLU A 301 -8.14 6.71 -3.67
N MET A 302 -7.46 7.81 -3.35
CA MET A 302 -7.90 8.77 -2.35
C MET A 302 -9.23 9.43 -2.74
N GLU A 303 -9.37 9.88 -3.98
CA GLU A 303 -10.59 10.54 -4.44
C GLU A 303 -11.80 9.61 -4.35
N TYR A 304 -11.64 8.37 -4.81
CA TYR A 304 -12.68 7.35 -4.75
C TYR A 304 -13.03 7.00 -3.30
N SER A 305 -12.02 6.75 -2.46
CA SER A 305 -12.18 6.44 -1.03
C SER A 305 -12.95 7.53 -0.28
N LEU A 306 -12.62 8.81 -0.50
CA LEU A 306 -13.32 9.93 0.13
C LEU A 306 -14.79 10.01 -0.30
N LYS A 307 -15.06 9.91 -1.61
CA LYS A 307 -16.41 10.05 -2.16
C LYS A 307 -17.29 8.87 -1.78
N VAL A 308 -16.79 7.64 -1.87
CA VAL A 308 -17.55 6.45 -1.52
C VAL A 308 -17.85 6.40 -0.03
N THR A 309 -16.90 6.77 0.84
CA THR A 309 -17.14 6.85 2.29
C THR A 309 -18.26 7.86 2.60
N ARG A 310 -18.15 9.09 2.09
CA ARG A 310 -19.20 10.10 2.30
C ARG A 310 -20.54 9.71 1.70
N GLY A 311 -20.55 9.09 0.52
CA GLY A 311 -21.76 8.66 -0.17
C GLY A 311 -22.47 7.51 0.54
N TYR A 312 -21.71 6.53 1.02
CA TYR A 312 -22.22 5.35 1.72
C TYR A 312 -22.83 5.73 3.07
N TYR A 313 -22.09 6.47 3.90
CA TYR A 313 -22.56 6.88 5.23
C TYR A 313 -23.50 8.10 5.20
N LYS A 314 -23.58 8.82 4.07
CA LYS A 314 -24.33 10.09 3.94
C LYS A 314 -23.94 11.15 4.97
N GLU A 315 -22.67 11.13 5.37
CA GLU A 315 -22.10 11.98 6.40
C GLU A 315 -20.80 12.64 5.93
N TYR A 316 -20.40 13.70 6.64
CA TYR A 316 -19.11 14.31 6.43
C TYR A 316 -17.99 13.41 6.97
N PHE A 317 -17.07 13.01 6.09
CA PHE A 317 -15.79 12.41 6.46
C PHE A 317 -14.63 13.38 6.16
N PRO A 318 -13.70 13.65 7.09
CA PRO A 318 -12.63 14.62 6.87
C PRO A 318 -11.64 14.14 5.78
N PRO A 319 -11.32 14.97 4.77
CA PRO A 319 -10.36 14.60 3.73
C PRO A 319 -8.93 14.40 4.26
N GLU A 320 -8.59 15.02 5.39
CA GLU A 320 -7.31 14.86 6.08
C GLU A 320 -7.08 13.40 6.47
N GLU A 321 -8.12 12.67 6.88
CA GLU A 321 -7.99 11.27 7.30
C GLU A 321 -7.70 10.36 6.10
N ILE A 322 -8.34 10.60 4.94
CA ILE A 322 -8.01 9.89 3.70
C ILE A 322 -6.56 10.16 3.27
N PHE A 323 -6.12 11.43 3.34
CA PHE A 323 -4.74 11.76 2.97
C PHE A 323 -3.71 11.09 3.91
N LYS A 324 -4.01 11.00 5.22
CA LYS A 324 -3.17 10.27 6.19
C LYS A 324 -3.11 8.76 5.90
N MET A 325 -4.20 8.15 5.45
CA MET A 325 -4.21 6.73 5.05
C MET A 325 -3.28 6.45 3.86
N ALA A 326 -3.09 7.44 2.98
CA ALA A 326 -2.14 7.36 1.86
C ALA A 326 -0.72 7.88 2.20
N THR A 327 -0.46 8.31 3.44
CA THR A 327 0.82 8.93 3.85
C THR A 327 1.24 8.53 5.27
N VAL A 328 0.80 9.28 6.30
CA VAL A 328 1.24 9.19 7.70
C VAL A 328 1.09 7.78 8.27
N ASN A 329 -0.03 7.13 7.98
CA ASN A 329 -0.40 5.86 8.60
C ASN A 329 0.55 4.72 8.16
N ALA A 330 1.15 4.85 6.97
CA ALA A 330 2.13 3.90 6.45
C ALA A 330 3.44 3.93 7.23
N GLY A 331 3.88 5.08 7.74
CA GLY A 331 5.08 5.16 8.58
C GLY A 331 4.98 4.28 9.83
N LYS A 332 3.79 4.23 10.46
CA LYS A 332 3.53 3.32 11.59
C LYS A 332 3.53 1.85 11.14
N ALA A 333 2.81 1.52 10.08
CA ALA A 333 2.66 0.13 9.63
C ALA A 333 3.96 -0.50 9.10
N LEU A 334 4.82 0.31 8.47
CA LEU A 334 6.10 -0.12 7.91
C LEU A 334 7.27 0.07 8.90
N ASN A 335 7.04 0.71 10.05
CA ASN A 335 8.06 1.11 11.01
C ASN A 335 9.19 1.92 10.34
N MET A 336 8.82 2.98 9.63
CA MET A 336 9.72 3.84 8.87
C MET A 336 9.44 5.34 9.11
N ASP A 337 10.48 6.16 9.06
CA ASP A 337 10.40 7.61 9.16
C ASP A 337 9.93 8.26 7.84
N ILE A 338 8.76 7.85 7.34
CA ILE A 338 8.11 8.36 6.12
C ILE A 338 6.69 8.89 6.39
N GLY A 339 6.07 9.49 5.36
CA GLY A 339 4.64 9.79 5.36
C GLY A 339 4.23 11.09 6.08
N CYS A 340 5.17 11.83 6.67
CA CYS A 340 4.90 13.20 7.14
C CYS A 340 6.12 14.11 6.96
N ILE A 341 5.89 15.42 6.88
CA ILE A 341 6.96 16.40 6.77
C ILE A 341 7.28 16.93 8.16
N LYS A 342 8.42 16.51 8.69
CA LYS A 342 8.99 16.93 9.97
C LYS A 342 10.50 16.70 9.92
N GLU A 343 11.24 17.44 10.73
CA GLU A 343 12.66 17.19 10.96
C GLU A 343 12.92 15.74 11.39
N GLY A 344 13.95 15.13 10.80
CA GLY A 344 14.35 13.73 10.99
C GLY A 344 13.62 12.73 10.08
N MET A 345 12.55 13.13 9.39
CA MET A 345 11.85 12.28 8.43
C MET A 345 12.64 12.17 7.12
N LEU A 346 12.49 11.04 6.41
CA LEU A 346 12.98 10.91 5.04
C LEU A 346 12.30 11.93 4.13
N ALA A 347 13.07 12.50 3.21
CA ALA A 347 12.64 13.52 2.26
C ALA A 347 11.86 12.90 1.09
N ASP A 348 10.69 12.36 1.43
CA ASP A 348 9.70 11.78 0.54
C ASP A 348 8.56 12.79 0.32
N LEU A 349 8.64 13.55 -0.77
CA LEU A 349 7.81 14.74 -0.99
C LEU A 349 7.21 14.78 -2.38
N ILE A 350 6.04 15.42 -2.48
CA ILE A 350 5.47 15.90 -3.74
C ILE A 350 5.31 17.43 -3.67
N ILE A 351 5.67 18.10 -4.77
CA ILE A 351 5.44 19.54 -4.96
C ILE A 351 4.36 19.69 -6.01
N VAL A 352 3.17 20.13 -5.60
CA VAL A 352 1.95 20.05 -6.41
C VAL A 352 1.31 21.42 -6.54
N LYS A 353 0.84 21.79 -7.73
CA LYS A 353 0.18 23.08 -7.94
C LYS A 353 -1.02 23.25 -7.00
N GLN A 354 -1.10 24.37 -6.29
CA GLN A 354 -2.27 24.68 -5.48
C GLN A 354 -3.42 25.15 -6.38
N ILE A 355 -4.43 24.29 -6.55
CA ILE A 355 -5.58 24.56 -7.43
C ILE A 355 -6.76 25.14 -6.64
N SER A 356 -6.88 24.81 -5.35
CA SER A 356 -7.99 25.28 -4.51
C SER A 356 -7.54 25.81 -3.15
N HIS A 357 -8.43 26.54 -2.46
CA HIS A 357 -8.17 27.13 -1.15
C HIS A 357 -7.94 26.09 -0.04
N ASN A 358 -8.64 24.96 -0.08
CA ASN A 358 -8.38 23.85 0.83
C ASN A 358 -7.24 22.99 0.24
N PRO A 359 -6.05 22.95 0.86
CA PRO A 359 -4.90 22.28 0.27
C PRO A 359 -5.08 20.76 0.19
N ILE A 360 -5.73 20.13 1.16
CA ILE A 360 -5.97 18.69 1.16
C ILE A 360 -6.97 18.30 0.07
N LEU A 361 -8.08 19.05 -0.06
CA LEU A 361 -9.02 18.83 -1.15
C LEU A 361 -8.43 19.20 -2.51
N SER A 362 -7.45 20.12 -2.57
CA SER A 362 -6.69 20.36 -3.79
C SER A 362 -5.94 19.10 -4.23
N LEU A 363 -5.27 18.41 -3.29
CA LEU A 363 -4.57 17.16 -3.57
C LEU A 363 -5.53 16.03 -3.95
N ILE A 364 -6.65 15.88 -3.24
CA ILE A 364 -7.56 14.73 -3.44
C ILE A 364 -8.45 14.90 -4.68
N ASN A 365 -9.07 16.08 -4.87
CA ASN A 365 -10.11 16.25 -5.89
C ASN A 365 -9.63 16.92 -7.19
N ARG A 366 -8.45 17.55 -7.18
CA ARG A 366 -8.02 18.43 -8.29
C ARG A 366 -6.71 18.00 -8.92
N THR A 367 -5.83 17.36 -8.18
CA THR A 367 -4.49 17.02 -8.66
C THR A 367 -4.54 15.83 -9.63
N GLY A 368 -4.06 16.07 -10.85
CA GLY A 368 -3.57 15.05 -11.78
C GLY A 368 -2.04 15.06 -11.88
N LYS A 369 -1.50 14.10 -12.65
CA LYS A 369 -0.06 13.99 -12.95
C LYS A 369 0.54 15.32 -13.44
N GLU A 370 -0.17 16.03 -14.29
CA GLU A 370 0.24 17.30 -14.88
C GLU A 370 0.33 18.46 -13.89
N ASN A 371 -0.15 18.28 -12.66
CA ASN A 371 -0.04 19.28 -11.60
C ASN A 371 1.14 19.01 -10.64
N ILE A 372 1.78 17.85 -10.74
CA ILE A 372 2.93 17.48 -9.93
C ILE A 372 4.18 18.03 -10.59
N LYS A 373 4.82 19.01 -9.94
CA LYS A 373 6.06 19.64 -10.41
C LYS A 373 7.27 18.76 -10.14
N PHE A 374 7.34 18.21 -8.92
CA PHE A 374 8.43 17.35 -8.49
C PHE A 374 7.91 16.24 -7.58
N VAL A 375 8.52 15.08 -7.72
CA VAL A 375 8.43 13.92 -6.83
C VAL A 375 9.84 13.67 -6.30
N ILE A 376 9.95 13.56 -4.99
CA ILE A 376 11.23 13.43 -4.28
C ILE A 376 11.14 12.19 -3.41
N SER A 377 12.11 11.29 -3.51
CA SER A 377 12.21 10.07 -2.71
C SER A 377 13.59 9.97 -2.10
N GLY A 378 13.68 9.92 -0.77
CA GLY A 378 14.97 9.94 -0.05
C GLY A 378 15.90 11.07 -0.52
N GLY A 379 15.34 12.27 -0.75
CA GLY A 379 16.12 13.42 -1.22
C GLY A 379 16.51 13.40 -2.71
N ASN A 380 16.12 12.39 -3.48
CA ASN A 380 16.35 12.33 -4.93
C ASN A 380 15.12 12.83 -5.69
N ILE A 381 15.30 13.82 -6.57
CA ILE A 381 14.24 14.30 -7.47
C ILE A 381 14.06 13.27 -8.60
N LEU A 382 12.84 12.74 -8.77
CA LEU A 382 12.55 11.64 -9.68
C LEU A 382 12.01 12.07 -11.06
N ASN A 383 11.54 13.32 -11.20
CA ASN A 383 10.95 13.83 -12.44
C ASN A 383 11.20 15.33 -12.69
#